data_AF-A0AAU2ZA98-F1
#
_entry.id   AF-A0AAU2ZA98-F1
#
_cell.length_a   1.000
_cell.length_b   1.000
_cell.length_c   1.000
_cell.angle_alpha   90.00
_cell.angle_beta   90.00
_cell.angle_gamma   90.00
#
_symmetry.space_group_name_H-M   'P 1'
#
loop_
_entity.id
_entity.type
_entity.pdbx_description
1 polymer ?
#
loop_
_entity_poly.entity_id
_entity_poly.type
_entity_poly.pdbx_seq_one_letter_code
_entity_poly.pdbx_strand_id
1 'polypeptide(L)'
;MTTDRTPDEILHRKLIAERYGPLDRLEAERFPATVDSAQRAVDASEEQWRRQVREIAIRYGWTLQYHTADSRRSDPGWPDEVIGHPVQQRTLFVEFKTDTGRIRPAQRVWLAHLADSGLEVALWRPCDLPTVLRVLGPARQRAVLPPAFRRPAA
;
A
#
# COMPACT_ATOMS: atom_id res chain seq x y z
N MET A 1 -4.38 27.82 -28.14
CA MET A 1 -5.72 27.48 -27.63
C MET A 1 -5.55 26.98 -26.21
N THR A 2 -5.77 27.86 -25.24
CA THR A 2 -5.72 27.57 -23.81
C THR A 2 -6.97 26.77 -23.46
N THR A 3 -6.80 25.50 -23.10
CA THR A 3 -7.89 24.70 -22.51
C THR A 3 -8.22 25.29 -21.16
N ASP A 4 -9.43 25.83 -21.05
CA ASP A 4 -9.95 26.35 -19.80
C ASP A 4 -10.20 25.15 -18.87
N ARG A 5 -9.57 25.18 -17.70
CA ARG A 5 -9.57 24.04 -16.77
C ARG A 5 -10.81 24.10 -15.90
N THR A 6 -11.33 22.92 -15.58
CA THR A 6 -12.55 22.81 -14.78
C THR A 6 -12.30 23.29 -13.33
N PRO A 7 -13.33 23.79 -12.64
CA PRO A 7 -13.20 24.25 -11.24
C PRO A 7 -12.64 23.18 -10.29
N ASP A 8 -12.94 21.90 -10.54
CA ASP A 8 -12.42 20.76 -9.77
C ASP A 8 -10.92 20.52 -9.99
N GLU A 9 -10.40 20.71 -11.20
CA GLU A 9 -8.96 20.62 -11.49
C GLU A 9 -8.18 21.74 -10.80
N ILE A 10 -8.79 22.92 -10.68
CA ILE A 10 -8.20 24.06 -9.97
C ILE A 10 -8.18 23.79 -8.46
N LEU A 11 -9.25 23.22 -7.91
CA LEU A 11 -9.35 22.87 -6.49
C LEU A 11 -8.41 21.73 -6.10
N HIS A 12 -8.34 20.68 -6.90
CA HIS A 12 -7.42 19.55 -6.71
C HIS A 12 -5.96 20.00 -6.70
N ARG A 13 -5.59 20.90 -7.62
CA ARG A 13 -4.23 21.44 -7.69
C ARG A 13 -3.89 22.37 -6.53
N LYS A 14 -4.84 23.17 -6.04
CA LYS A 14 -4.65 23.99 -4.84
C LYS A 14 -4.43 23.13 -3.59
N LEU A 15 -5.20 22.05 -3.43
CA LEU A 15 -5.08 21.12 -2.30
C LEU A 15 -3.73 20.37 -2.28
N ILE A 16 -3.17 20.07 -3.46
CA ILE A 16 -1.83 19.47 -3.58
C ILE A 16 -0.74 20.50 -3.26
N ALA A 17 -0.88 21.74 -3.74
CA ALA A 17 0.12 22.79 -3.54
C ALA A 17 0.19 23.36 -2.12
N GLU A 18 -0.91 23.35 -1.37
CA GLU A 18 -0.98 23.91 -0.01
C GLU A 18 -0.57 22.90 1.09
N ARG A 19 -0.52 21.59 0.78
CA ARG A 19 -0.26 20.53 1.77
C ARG A 19 1.10 19.85 1.64
N TYR A 20 1.77 19.96 0.50
CA TYR A 20 2.98 19.21 0.16
C TYR A 20 4.03 20.16 -0.46
N GLY A 21 5.22 20.22 0.15
CA GLY A 21 6.24 21.24 -0.11
C GLY A 21 6.94 21.11 -1.48
N PRO A 22 7.91 22.00 -1.78
CA PRO A 22 8.48 22.19 -3.13
C PRO A 22 9.21 20.98 -3.74
N LEU A 23 9.48 19.91 -2.97
CA LEU A 23 10.03 18.65 -3.50
C LEU A 23 8.99 17.86 -4.31
N ASP A 24 7.72 17.94 -3.95
CA ASP A 24 6.63 17.21 -4.62
C ASP A 24 6.28 17.81 -6.00
N ARG A 25 6.59 19.10 -6.22
CA ARG A 25 6.35 19.79 -7.50
C ARG A 25 7.28 19.31 -8.61
N LEU A 26 8.56 19.07 -8.29
CA LEU A 26 9.54 18.53 -9.24
C LEU A 26 9.26 17.05 -9.56
N GLU A 27 8.74 16.27 -8.62
CA GLU A 27 8.35 14.88 -8.86
C GLU A 27 7.06 14.76 -9.68
N ALA A 28 6.08 15.66 -9.46
CA ALA A 28 4.84 15.73 -10.26
C ALA A 28 5.07 16.18 -11.71
N GLU A 29 6.08 17.02 -11.97
CA GLU A 29 6.47 17.41 -13.33
C GLU A 29 7.27 16.32 -14.05
N ARG A 30 8.02 15.48 -13.32
CA ARG A 30 8.81 14.38 -13.88
C ARG A 30 7.95 13.18 -14.29
N PHE A 31 6.74 13.07 -13.74
CA PHE A 31 5.76 12.03 -14.04
C PHE A 31 4.36 12.64 -14.12
N PRO A 32 3.92 13.14 -15.29
CA PRO A 32 2.54 13.58 -15.44
C PRO A 32 1.64 12.37 -15.18
N ALA A 33 0.86 12.43 -14.11
CA ALA A 33 -0.25 11.51 -13.87
C ALA A 33 -1.31 11.77 -14.95
N THR A 34 -1.05 11.28 -16.16
CA THR A 34 -2.09 11.16 -17.17
C THR A 34 -3.08 10.11 -16.70
N VAL A 35 -4.35 10.41 -16.97
CA VAL A 35 -5.58 9.79 -16.49
C VAL A 35 -5.77 8.33 -16.98
N ASP A 36 -4.71 7.71 -17.52
CA ASP A 36 -4.63 6.33 -18.01
C ASP A 36 -4.12 5.34 -16.92
N SER A 37 -3.69 5.86 -15.77
CA SER A 37 -3.16 5.06 -14.66
C SER A 37 -4.25 4.32 -13.86
N ALA A 38 -5.45 4.90 -13.79
CA ALA A 38 -6.56 4.33 -13.03
C ALA A 38 -7.12 3.05 -13.68
N GLN A 39 -7.07 2.96 -15.02
CA GLN A 39 -7.60 1.80 -15.76
C GLN A 39 -6.72 0.55 -15.60
N ARG A 40 -5.40 0.71 -15.38
CA ARG A 40 -4.45 -0.41 -15.20
C ARG A 40 -4.55 -1.08 -13.83
N ALA A 41 -5.12 -0.41 -12.83
CA ALA A 41 -5.19 -0.94 -11.46
C ALA A 41 -6.21 -2.08 -11.31
N VAL A 42 -7.31 -2.04 -12.06
CA VAL A 42 -8.44 -3.00 -11.92
C VAL A 42 -8.05 -4.44 -12.32
N ASP A 43 -7.06 -4.59 -13.21
CA ASP A 43 -6.67 -5.89 -13.78
C ASP A 43 -5.27 -6.38 -13.34
N ALA A 44 -4.63 -5.70 -12.39
CA ALA A 44 -3.31 -6.12 -11.92
C ALA A 44 -3.38 -7.46 -11.18
N SER A 45 -2.56 -8.43 -11.59
CA SER A 45 -2.37 -9.67 -10.82
C SER A 45 -1.73 -9.39 -9.46
N GLU A 46 -1.88 -10.30 -8.50
CA GLU A 46 -1.27 -10.17 -7.16
C GLU A 46 0.25 -10.00 -7.25
N GLU A 47 0.89 -10.66 -8.21
CA GLU A 47 2.33 -10.54 -8.50
C GLU A 47 2.72 -9.13 -8.95
N GLN A 48 2.00 -8.59 -9.93
CA GLN A 48 2.26 -7.26 -10.46
C GLN A 48 2.04 -6.19 -9.39
N TRP A 49 0.96 -6.32 -8.62
CA TRP A 49 0.66 -5.42 -7.53
C TRP A 49 1.73 -5.46 -6.44
N ARG A 50 2.12 -6.67 -5.99
CA ARG A 50 3.20 -6.85 -5.02
C ARG A 50 4.49 -6.20 -5.47
N ARG A 51 4.89 -6.40 -6.73
CA ARG A 51 6.09 -5.79 -7.32
C ARG A 51 6.03 -4.27 -7.28
N GLN A 52 4.91 -3.68 -7.70
CA GLN A 52 4.70 -2.24 -7.66
C GLN A 52 4.84 -1.69 -6.23
N VAL A 53 4.25 -2.36 -5.24
CA VAL A 53 4.37 -1.95 -3.83
C VAL A 53 5.80 -2.05 -3.32
N ARG A 54 6.54 -3.10 -3.68
CA ARG A 54 7.97 -3.24 -3.32
C ARG A 54 8.83 -2.12 -3.89
N GLU A 55 8.56 -1.68 -5.12
CA GLU A 55 9.25 -0.54 -5.73
C GLU A 55 8.94 0.78 -5.02
N ILE A 56 7.69 0.98 -4.58
CA ILE A 56 7.30 2.13 -3.75
C ILE A 56 8.02 2.07 -2.40
N ALA A 57 8.04 0.90 -1.77
CA ALA A 57 8.68 0.67 -0.49
C ALA A 57 10.18 1.04 -0.53
N ILE A 58 10.92 0.57 -1.55
CA ILE A 58 12.34 0.91 -1.75
C ILE A 58 12.55 2.42 -1.87
N ARG A 59 11.71 3.09 -2.67
CA ARG A 59 11.79 4.55 -2.89
C ARG A 59 11.68 5.35 -1.59
N TYR A 60 10.94 4.85 -0.62
CA TYR A 60 10.74 5.50 0.68
C TYR A 60 11.55 4.86 1.83
N GLY A 61 12.59 4.08 1.52
CA GLY A 61 13.55 3.60 2.53
C GLY A 61 13.16 2.32 3.26
N TRP A 62 12.15 1.59 2.77
CA TRP A 62 11.80 0.25 3.25
C TRP A 62 12.66 -0.79 2.53
N THR A 63 13.87 -0.98 3.05
CA THR A 63 14.94 -1.74 2.39
C THR A 63 14.99 -3.22 2.77
N LEU A 64 14.39 -3.62 3.90
CA LEU A 64 14.29 -5.03 4.28
C LEU A 64 13.01 -5.59 3.66
N GLN A 65 13.11 -6.59 2.80
CA GLN A 65 11.93 -7.19 2.13
C GLN A 65 12.11 -8.71 2.07
N TYR A 66 11.16 -9.44 2.65
CA TYR A 66 11.13 -10.90 2.65
C TYR A 66 9.80 -11.39 2.07
N HIS A 67 9.90 -12.30 1.09
CA HIS A 67 8.78 -12.95 0.45
C HIS A 67 8.90 -14.47 0.59
N THR A 68 7.81 -15.13 0.97
CA THR A 68 7.75 -16.60 1.03
C THR A 68 7.49 -17.17 -0.36
N ALA A 69 8.55 -17.37 -1.15
CA ALA A 69 8.46 -17.83 -2.53
C ALA A 69 8.00 -19.30 -2.71
N ASP A 70 8.24 -20.16 -1.71
CA ASP A 70 7.74 -21.55 -1.68
C ASP A 70 7.21 -21.89 -0.29
N SER A 71 5.89 -21.88 -0.14
CA SER A 71 5.20 -22.15 1.12
C SER A 71 4.75 -23.61 1.29
N ARG A 72 5.07 -24.52 0.35
CA ARG A 72 4.55 -25.90 0.36
C ARG A 72 5.02 -26.74 1.55
N ARG A 73 6.08 -26.30 2.26
CA ARG A 73 6.62 -26.96 3.46
C ARG A 73 6.44 -26.12 4.72
N SER A 74 5.59 -25.09 4.66
CA SER A 74 5.32 -24.18 5.77
C SER A 74 3.86 -24.27 6.18
N ASP A 75 3.57 -23.86 7.42
CA ASP A 75 2.18 -23.71 7.86
C ASP A 75 1.44 -22.71 6.97
N PRO A 76 0.19 -23.00 6.58
CA PRO A 76 -0.55 -22.15 5.67
C PRO A 76 -0.93 -20.82 6.31
N GLY A 77 -0.96 -19.78 5.49
CA GLY A 77 -1.57 -18.49 5.83
C GLY A 77 -0.64 -17.44 6.41
N TRP A 78 0.67 -17.72 6.51
CA TRP A 78 1.65 -16.67 6.75
C TRP A 78 1.51 -15.55 5.70
N PRO A 79 1.67 -14.26 6.08
CA PRO A 79 1.56 -13.14 5.15
C PRO A 79 2.52 -13.25 3.97
N ASP A 80 2.08 -12.79 2.80
CA ASP A 80 2.86 -12.86 1.56
C ASP A 80 4.24 -12.16 1.65
N GLU A 81 4.30 -11.03 2.36
CA GLU A 81 5.50 -10.19 2.43
C GLU A 81 5.72 -9.61 3.82
N VAL A 82 6.99 -9.53 4.23
CA VAL A 82 7.43 -8.76 5.39
C VAL A 82 8.36 -7.67 4.91
N ILE A 83 7.99 -6.41 5.16
CA ILE A 83 8.80 -5.25 4.78
C ILE A 83 9.21 -4.44 6.01
N GLY A 84 10.48 -4.07 6.08
CA GLY A 84 11.09 -3.38 7.21
C GLY A 84 11.74 -2.06 6.80
N HIS A 85 11.51 -1.04 7.61
CA HIS A 85 12.16 0.25 7.51
C HIS A 85 13.13 0.43 8.67
N PRO A 86 14.46 0.35 8.45
CA PRO A 86 15.43 0.35 9.54
C PRO A 86 15.44 1.66 10.33
N VAL A 87 15.41 2.82 9.64
CA VAL A 87 15.42 4.13 10.31
C VAL A 87 14.13 4.42 11.09
N GLN A 88 12.97 4.06 10.53
CA GLN A 88 11.69 4.22 11.22
C GLN A 88 11.44 3.15 12.28
N GLN A 89 12.29 2.12 12.37
CA GLN A 89 12.15 0.97 13.27
C GLN A 89 10.76 0.31 13.15
N ARG A 90 10.31 0.12 11.90
CA ARG A 90 9.00 -0.47 11.58
C ARG A 90 9.17 -1.76 10.81
N THR A 91 8.33 -2.72 11.14
CA THR A 91 8.16 -3.97 10.39
C THR A 91 6.68 -4.12 10.09
N LEU A 92 6.36 -4.29 8.82
CA LEU A 92 5.02 -4.44 8.30
C LEU A 92 4.85 -5.82 7.69
N PHE A 93 3.78 -6.51 8.09
CA PHE A 93 3.34 -7.77 7.51
C PHE A 93 2.22 -7.48 6.51
N VAL A 94 2.40 -7.88 5.25
CA VAL A 94 1.50 -7.52 4.15
C VAL A 94 0.98 -8.78 3.47
N GLU A 95 -0.33 -8.86 3.34
CA GLU A 95 -1.03 -9.78 2.44
C GLU A 95 -1.46 -9.00 1.18
N PHE A 96 -1.20 -9.56 0.00
CA PHE A 96 -1.59 -8.95 -1.27
C PHE A 96 -2.76 -9.71 -1.88
N LYS A 97 -3.72 -8.98 -2.42
CA LYS A 97 -4.83 -9.55 -3.18
C LYS A 97 -5.10 -8.70 -4.42
N THR A 98 -5.74 -9.28 -5.44
CA THR A 98 -6.38 -8.47 -6.47
C THR A 98 -7.59 -7.73 -5.86
N ASP A 99 -8.16 -6.77 -6.59
CA ASP A 99 -9.36 -6.03 -6.13
C ASP A 99 -10.55 -6.95 -5.84
N THR A 100 -10.63 -8.13 -6.49
CA THR A 100 -11.67 -9.14 -6.28
C THR A 100 -11.16 -10.38 -5.53
N GLY A 101 -9.88 -10.42 -5.18
CA GLY A 101 -9.21 -11.55 -4.55
C GLY A 101 -9.82 -11.90 -3.19
N ARG A 102 -10.02 -13.19 -2.95
CA ARG A 102 -10.54 -13.70 -1.68
C ARG A 102 -9.40 -14.07 -0.75
N ILE A 103 -9.54 -13.68 0.52
CA ILE A 103 -8.61 -14.12 1.56
C ILE A 103 -8.97 -15.53 2.05
N ARG A 104 -7.97 -16.39 2.21
CA ARG A 104 -8.17 -17.75 2.74
C ARG A 104 -8.39 -17.71 4.26
N PRO A 105 -9.14 -18.67 4.84
CA PRO A 105 -9.37 -18.70 6.29
C PRO A 105 -8.09 -18.70 7.13
N ALA A 106 -7.07 -19.47 6.73
CA ALA A 106 -5.79 -19.51 7.44
C ALA A 106 -5.06 -18.16 7.44
N GLN A 107 -5.09 -17.42 6.33
CA GLN A 107 -4.51 -16.08 6.23
C GLN A 107 -5.23 -15.10 7.16
N ARG A 108 -6.57 -15.16 7.21
CA ARG A 108 -7.35 -14.35 8.15
C ARG A 108 -6.94 -14.58 9.59
N VAL A 109 -6.73 -15.84 10.00
CA VAL A 109 -6.29 -16.18 11.36
C VAL A 109 -4.94 -15.57 11.68
N TRP A 110 -3.95 -15.71 10.79
CA TRP A 110 -2.63 -15.12 10.97
C TRP A 110 -2.66 -13.59 11.03
N LEU A 111 -3.32 -12.92 10.08
CA LEU A 111 -3.38 -11.46 10.06
C LEU A 111 -4.08 -10.89 11.30
N ALA A 112 -5.16 -11.53 11.76
CA ALA A 112 -5.84 -11.16 12.98
C ALA A 112 -4.91 -11.31 14.20
N HIS A 113 -4.27 -12.47 14.34
CA HIS A 113 -3.36 -12.73 15.45
C HIS A 113 -2.18 -11.75 15.52
N LEU A 114 -1.55 -11.46 14.37
CA LEU A 114 -0.44 -10.50 14.28
C LEU A 114 -0.92 -9.09 14.67
N ALA A 115 -2.08 -8.66 14.17
CA ALA A 115 -2.65 -7.35 14.49
C ALA A 115 -3.04 -7.24 15.97
N ASP A 116 -3.66 -8.27 16.54
CA ASP A 116 -4.05 -8.34 17.95
C ASP A 116 -2.82 -8.35 18.87
N SER A 117 -1.68 -8.84 18.36
CA SER A 117 -0.37 -8.78 19.06
C SER A 117 0.31 -7.40 18.97
N GLY A 118 -0.35 -6.40 18.37
CA GLY A 118 0.17 -5.04 18.24
C GLY A 118 1.17 -4.85 17.09
N LEU A 119 1.34 -5.84 16.22
CA LEU A 119 2.19 -5.74 15.04
C LEU A 119 1.51 -4.93 13.94
N GLU A 120 2.32 -4.33 13.07
CA GLU A 120 1.81 -3.58 11.93
C GLU A 120 1.44 -4.55 10.81
N VAL A 121 0.15 -4.57 10.42
CA VAL A 121 -0.38 -5.55 9.47
C VAL A 121 -1.26 -4.86 8.44
N ALA A 122 -1.11 -5.25 7.17
CA ALA A 122 -1.87 -4.76 6.05
C ALA A 122 -2.44 -5.90 5.18
N LEU A 123 -3.62 -5.66 4.64
CA LEU A 123 -4.15 -6.35 3.47
C LEU A 123 -4.29 -5.29 2.38
N TRP A 124 -3.55 -5.43 1.29
CA TRP A 124 -3.52 -4.43 0.23
C TRP A 124 -3.96 -4.98 -1.11
N ARG A 125 -4.85 -4.23 -1.76
CA ARG A 125 -5.33 -4.41 -3.12
C ARG A 125 -4.87 -3.25 -4.00
N PRO A 126 -4.90 -3.36 -5.34
CA PRO A 126 -4.61 -2.24 -6.23
C PRO A 126 -5.39 -0.96 -5.89
N CYS A 127 -6.67 -1.07 -5.50
CA CYS A 127 -7.48 0.07 -5.07
C CYS A 127 -6.97 0.76 -3.78
N ASP A 128 -6.12 0.10 -2.99
CA ASP A 128 -5.50 0.65 -1.78
C ASP A 128 -4.24 1.47 -2.04
N LEU A 129 -3.83 1.69 -3.30
CA LEU A 129 -2.63 2.48 -3.63
C LEU A 129 -2.54 3.83 -2.88
N PRO A 130 -3.62 4.63 -2.72
CA PRO A 130 -3.56 5.84 -1.91
C PRO A 130 -3.22 5.59 -0.43
N THR A 131 -3.67 4.46 0.12
CA THR A 131 -3.33 4.04 1.50
C THR A 131 -1.89 3.55 1.57
N VAL A 132 -1.42 2.76 0.60
CA VAL A 132 -0.02 2.31 0.50
C VAL A 132 0.93 3.50 0.53
N LEU A 133 0.68 4.53 -0.28
CA LEU A 133 1.49 5.75 -0.33
C LEU A 133 1.49 6.51 1.01
N ARG A 134 0.35 6.55 1.71
CA ARG A 134 0.29 7.16 3.05
C ARG A 134 1.07 6.37 4.10
N VAL A 135 1.09 5.04 4.00
CA VAL A 135 1.79 4.16 4.97
C VAL A 135 3.29 4.15 4.75
N LEU A 136 3.70 3.90 3.50
CA LEU A 136 5.10 3.73 3.13
C LEU A 136 5.82 5.06 2.91
N GLY A 137 5.09 6.05 2.40
CA GLY A 137 5.62 7.36 2.04
C GLY A 137 5.80 8.32 3.22
N PRO A 138 6.00 9.61 2.94
CA PRO A 138 6.38 10.61 3.93
C PRO A 138 5.38 10.82 5.06
N ALA A 139 4.09 10.51 4.82
CA ALA A 139 3.05 10.61 5.84
C ALA A 139 3.21 9.59 6.98
N ARG A 140 3.95 8.49 6.74
CA ARG A 140 4.29 7.45 7.72
C ARG A 140 3.07 6.96 8.52
N GLN A 141 1.91 6.91 7.87
CA GLN A 141 0.70 6.40 8.50
C GLN A 141 0.94 4.95 8.95
N ARG A 142 0.47 4.57 10.14
CA ARG A 142 0.49 3.16 10.55
C ARG A 142 -0.54 2.40 9.73
N ALA A 143 -0.16 1.27 9.16
CA ALA A 143 -1.09 0.37 8.53
C ALA A 143 -2.04 -0.18 9.58
N VAL A 144 -3.31 -0.31 9.18
CA VAL A 144 -4.38 -0.81 10.01
C VAL A 144 -5.12 -1.85 9.21
N LEU A 145 -5.16 -3.08 9.73
CA LEU A 145 -5.98 -4.13 9.17
C LEU A 145 -7.46 -3.72 9.26
N PRO A 146 -8.30 -3.99 8.23
CA PRO A 146 -9.70 -3.59 8.26
C PRO A 146 -10.44 -4.14 9.49
N PRO A 147 -11.39 -3.41 10.10
CA PRO A 147 -12.05 -3.80 11.35
C PRO A 147 -12.65 -5.22 11.33
N ALA A 148 -13.16 -5.66 10.18
CA ALA A 148 -13.72 -7.00 9.98
C ALA A 148 -12.73 -8.17 10.17
N PHE A 149 -11.45 -7.88 10.40
CA PHE A 149 -10.41 -8.88 10.66
C PHE A 149 -9.95 -8.91 12.12
N ARG A 150 -10.24 -7.88 12.91
CA ARG A 150 -9.87 -7.86 14.33
C ARG A 150 -10.88 -8.65 15.14
N ARG A 151 -10.41 -9.35 16.17
CA ARG A 151 -11.35 -9.90 17.15
C ARG A 151 -12.02 -8.75 17.92
N PRO A 152 -13.30 -8.88 18.29
CA PRO A 152 -13.89 -7.94 19.24
C PRO A 152 -13.02 -7.91 20.50
N ALA A 153 -12.78 -6.72 21.05
CA ALA A 153 -12.18 -6.61 22.37
C ALA A 153 -13.07 -7.39 23.36
N ALA A 154 -12.46 -8.30 24.12
CA ALA A 154 -13.12 -9.07 25.16
C ALA A 154 -13.54 -8.19 26.34
#